data_AF-A0A392R2R1-F1
#
_entry.id   AF-A0A392R2R1-F1
#
_cell.length_a   1.000
_cell.length_b   1.000
_cell.length_c   1.000
_cell.angle_alpha   90.00
_cell.angle_beta   90.00
_cell.angle_gamma   90.00
#
_symmetry.space_group_name_H-M   'P 1'
#
loop_
_entity.id
_entity.type
_entity.pdbx_description
1 polymer ?
#
loop_
_entity_poly.entity_id
_entity_poly.type
_entity_poly.pdbx_seq_one_letter_code
_entity_poly.pdbx_strand_id
1 'polypeptide(L)'
;ALDFKFLLKPKDHNSPCFVEEGMSRVIIGGALQGGARLASFKLDNDQAVEYKVFVQASRVSSFDLAASWRAYKENFHLSAVRGIPDVSINSELQ
;
A
#
# COMPACT_ATOMS: atom_id res chain seq x y z
N ALA A 1 -4.31 3.08 14.52
CA ALA A 1 -2.97 2.95 13.93
C ALA A 1 -3.02 1.84 12.91
N LEU A 2 -2.27 1.94 11.81
CA LEU A 2 -2.22 0.94 10.75
C LEU A 2 -0.84 0.28 10.76
N ASP A 3 -0.80 -1.02 10.96
CA ASP A 3 0.41 -1.81 10.87
C ASP A 3 0.60 -2.29 9.43
N PHE A 4 1.81 -2.16 8.91
CA PHE A 4 2.15 -2.55 7.54
C PHE A 4 3.61 -2.97 7.41
N LYS A 5 3.91 -3.64 6.30
CA LYS A 5 5.25 -4.02 5.88
C LYS A 5 5.39 -3.78 4.39
N PHE A 6 6.61 -3.52 3.92
CA PHE A 6 6.86 -3.46 2.48
C PHE A 6 6.90 -4.86 1.86
N LEU A 7 6.48 -4.93 0.59
CA LEU A 7 6.54 -6.13 -0.23
C LEU A 7 7.43 -5.84 -1.44
N LEU A 8 8.51 -6.61 -1.58
CA LEU A 8 9.38 -6.58 -2.74
C LEU A 8 8.83 -7.57 -3.76
N LYS A 9 8.20 -7.03 -4.81
CA LYS A 9 7.66 -7.82 -5.92
C LYS A 9 8.67 -7.90 -7.07
N PRO A 10 9.02 -9.10 -7.55
CA PRO A 10 9.84 -9.25 -8.75
C PRO A 10 9.09 -8.74 -9.99
N LYS A 11 9.85 -8.33 -11.02
CA LYS A 11 9.27 -7.86 -12.29
C LYS A 11 8.54 -8.96 -13.05
N ASP A 12 9.02 -10.19 -12.91
CA ASP A 12 8.36 -11.36 -13.44
C ASP A 12 7.26 -11.84 -12.47
N HIS A 13 6.06 -12.05 -12.98
CA HIS A 13 4.89 -12.41 -12.19
C HIS A 13 4.95 -13.82 -11.61
N ASN A 14 5.85 -14.68 -12.10
CA ASN A 14 6.00 -16.06 -11.65
C ASN A 14 6.93 -16.25 -10.44
N SER A 15 7.66 -15.22 -10.04
CA SER A 15 8.63 -15.31 -8.93
C SER A 15 7.99 -14.93 -7.59
N PRO A 16 8.44 -15.53 -6.46
CA PRO A 16 7.90 -15.24 -5.15
C PRO A 16 8.14 -13.77 -4.77
N CYS A 17 7.21 -13.20 -3.99
CA CYS A 17 7.37 -11.87 -3.40
C CYS A 17 8.04 -11.99 -2.04
N PHE A 18 8.89 -11.02 -1.69
CA PHE A 18 9.61 -11.00 -0.42
C PHE A 18 9.00 -9.95 0.51
N VAL A 19 8.67 -10.34 1.73
CA VAL A 19 8.15 -9.44 2.76
C VAL A 19 9.31 -8.82 3.52
N GLU A 20 9.13 -7.57 3.95
CA GLU A 20 10.11 -6.88 4.78
C GLU A 20 10.40 -7.61 6.10
N GLU A 21 11.68 -7.72 6.40
CA GLU A 21 12.24 -8.28 7.62
C GLU A 21 12.10 -7.33 8.82
N GLY A 22 11.98 -7.90 10.02
CA GLY A 22 11.87 -7.15 11.27
C GLY A 22 10.43 -6.80 11.67
N MET A 23 10.28 -5.78 12.53
CA MET A 23 8.99 -5.39 13.08
C MET A 23 8.11 -4.70 12.03
N SER A 24 6.79 -4.93 12.12
CA SER A 24 5.82 -4.18 11.33
C SER A 24 5.95 -2.68 11.61
N ARG A 25 5.84 -1.89 10.55
CA ARG A 25 5.85 -0.44 10.62
C ARG A 25 4.46 0.05 11.00
N VAL A 26 4.39 1.16 11.73
CA VAL A 26 3.13 1.73 12.18
C VAL A 26 2.93 3.10 11.52
N ILE A 27 1.80 3.28 10.85
CA ILE A 27 1.28 4.61 10.48
C ILE A 27 0.23 5.02 11.53
N ILE A 28 0.44 6.18 12.14
CA ILE A 28 -0.50 6.76 13.11
C ILE A 28 -1.13 8.00 12.47
N GLY A 29 -2.47 8.03 12.44
CA GLY A 29 -3.21 9.18 11.90
C GLY A 29 -2.78 10.48 12.57
N GLY A 30 -2.52 11.51 11.76
CA GLY A 30 -2.07 12.82 12.25
C GLY A 30 -0.58 12.93 12.60
N ALA A 31 0.14 11.82 12.76
CA ALA A 31 1.58 11.79 13.03
C ALA A 31 2.37 11.41 11.77
N LEU A 32 2.87 12.42 11.06
CA LEU A 32 3.72 12.22 9.90
C LEU A 32 5.14 11.90 10.36
N GLN A 33 5.45 10.61 10.50
CA GLN A 33 6.84 10.18 10.65
C GLN A 33 7.55 10.25 9.29
N GLY A 34 7.85 11.47 8.85
CA GLY A 34 8.64 11.72 7.65
C GLY A 34 10.08 11.25 7.83
N GLY A 35 10.71 10.87 6.73
CA GLY A 35 12.13 10.50 6.70
C GLY A 35 12.41 9.28 5.85
N ALA A 36 13.63 9.22 5.31
CA ALA A 36 14.11 8.03 4.65
C ALA A 36 14.34 6.93 5.69
N ARG A 37 13.82 5.74 5.44
CA ARG A 37 14.08 4.55 6.25
C ARG A 37 14.63 3.46 5.36
N LEU A 38 15.40 2.55 5.93
CA LEU A 38 15.84 1.34 5.23
C LEU A 38 14.78 0.26 5.45
N ALA A 39 14.39 -0.41 4.37
CA ALA A 39 13.59 -1.62 4.38
C ALA A 39 14.48 -2.78 3.94
N SER A 40 14.58 -3.82 4.76
CA SER A 40 15.46 -4.95 4.54
C SER A 40 14.64 -6.17 4.15
N PHE A 41 15.12 -6.94 3.18
CA PHE A 41 14.45 -8.12 2.64
C PHE A 41 15.42 -9.28 2.62
N LYS A 42 14.94 -10.45 3.03
CA LYS A 42 15.68 -11.70 2.90
C LYS A 42 15.25 -12.42 1.63
N LEU A 43 16.18 -12.63 0.71
CA LEU A 43 15.96 -13.38 -0.52
C LEU A 43 16.20 -14.89 -0.29
N ASP A 44 15.69 -15.73 -1.21
CA ASP A 44 15.77 -17.20 -1.11
C ASP A 44 17.20 -17.75 -1.12
N ASN A 45 18.16 -17.00 -1.69
CA ASN A 45 19.58 -17.34 -1.72
C ASN A 45 20.33 -16.87 -0.45
N ASP A 46 19.60 -16.61 0.64
CA ASP A 46 20.12 -16.07 1.91
C ASP A 46 20.79 -14.68 1.77
N GLN A 47 20.54 -14.00 0.65
CA GLN A 47 21.03 -12.64 0.42
C GLN A 47 20.08 -11.63 1.07
N ALA A 48 20.62 -10.77 1.92
CA ALA A 48 19.89 -9.62 2.45
C ALA A 48 20.05 -8.42 1.50
N VAL A 49 18.94 -7.77 1.15
CA VAL A 49 18.93 -6.55 0.34
C VAL A 49 18.23 -5.43 1.11
N GLU A 50 18.82 -4.24 1.10
CA GLU A 50 18.28 -3.06 1.76
C GLU A 50 17.90 -1.98 0.75
N TYR A 51 16.68 -1.46 0.88
CA TYR A 51 16.17 -0.38 0.06
C TYR A 51 15.82 0.83 0.90
N LYS A 52 16.22 2.01 0.42
CA LYS A 52 15.82 3.28 1.01
C LYS A 52 14.38 3.59 0.58
N VAL A 53 13.46 3.52 1.53
CA VAL A 53 12.03 3.77 1.34
C VAL A 53 11.62 5.09 1.99
N PHE A 54 10.64 5.74 1.37
CA PHE A 54 10.06 6.99 1.86
C PHE A 54 8.55 6.79 1.99
N VAL A 55 8.02 7.07 3.18
CA VAL A 55 6.58 7.10 3.41
C VAL A 55 6.15 8.55 3.45
N GLN A 56 5.40 8.96 2.43
CA GLN A 56 4.75 10.25 2.39
C GLN A 56 3.27 10.05 2.69
N ALA A 57 2.77 10.77 3.67
CA ALA A 57 1.34 10.89 3.93
C ALA A 57 0.96 12.37 3.84
N SER A 58 -0.07 12.65 3.04
CA SER A 58 -0.59 14.00 2.85
C SER A 58 -1.88 14.14 3.65
N ARG A 59 -2.04 15.27 4.36
CA ARG A 59 -3.34 15.63 4.92
C ARG A 59 -4.24 16.03 3.78
N VAL A 60 -5.41 15.40 3.70
CA VAL A 60 -6.49 15.77 2.78
C VAL A 60 -7.63 16.37 3.59
N SER A 61 -8.23 17.45 3.11
CA SER A 61 -9.42 18.02 3.74
C SER A 61 -10.56 17.01 3.68
N SER A 62 -11.46 17.04 4.66
CA SER A 62 -12.69 16.23 4.61
C SER A 62 -13.52 16.55 3.37
N PHE A 63 -13.49 17.79 2.89
CA PHE A 63 -14.15 18.19 1.64
C PHE A 63 -13.45 17.61 0.42
N ASP A 64 -12.12 17.67 0.36
CA ASP A 64 -11.33 17.11 -0.76
C ASP A 64 -11.47 15.60 -0.82
N LEU A 65 -11.49 14.93 0.34
CA LEU A 65 -11.70 13.50 0.45
C LEU A 65 -13.13 13.11 0.01
N ALA A 66 -14.14 13.89 0.42
CA ALA A 66 -15.52 13.64 -0.02
C ALA A 66 -15.70 13.93 -1.53
N ALA A 67 -15.00 14.93 -2.07
CA ALA A 67 -14.99 15.24 -3.50
C ALA A 67 -14.31 14.13 -4.30
N SER A 68 -13.14 13.63 -3.85
CA SER A 68 -12.45 12.52 -4.51
C SER A 68 -13.28 11.24 -4.48
N TRP A 69 -13.99 10.97 -3.38
CA TRP A 69 -14.92 9.85 -3.28
C TRP A 69 -16.12 9.97 -4.21
N ARG A 70 -16.74 11.15 -4.32
CA ARG A 70 -17.85 11.39 -5.27
C ARG A 70 -17.38 11.24 -6.71
N ALA A 71 -16.26 11.86 -7.06
CA ALA A 71 -15.64 11.71 -8.37
C ALA A 71 -15.29 10.24 -8.67
N TYR A 72 -14.78 9.49 -7.69
CA TYR A 72 -14.55 8.06 -7.83
C TYR A 72 -15.84 7.29 -8.11
N LYS A 73 -16.91 7.52 -7.34
CA LYS A 73 -18.21 6.87 -7.56
C LYS A 73 -18.81 7.19 -8.93
N GLU A 74 -18.73 8.43 -9.36
CA GLU A 74 -19.23 8.86 -10.68
C GLU A 74 -18.44 8.26 -11.84
N ASN A 75 -17.16 7.95 -11.63
CA ASN A 75 -16.28 7.28 -12.59
C ASN A 75 -16.11 5.78 -12.30
N PHE A 76 -16.89 5.22 -11.38
CA PHE A 76 -16.80 3.81 -11.01
C PHE A 76 -17.45 2.97 -12.11
N HIS A 77 -16.66 2.66 -13.14
CA HIS A 77 -17.01 1.66 -14.13
C HIS A 77 -16.36 0.34 -13.70
N LEU A 78 -17.19 -0.70 -13.50
CA LEU A 78 -16.69 -2.06 -13.35
C LEU A 78 -15.78 -2.37 -14.54
N SER A 79 -14.59 -2.91 -14.27
CA SER A 79 -13.65 -3.23 -15.33
C SER A 79 -14.26 -4.33 -16.19
N ALA A 80 -14.52 -4.03 -17.46
CA ALA A 80 -14.98 -5.02 -18.43
C ALA A 80 -13.88 -6.04 -18.82
N VAL A 81 -12.68 -5.91 -18.25
CA VAL A 81 -11.54 -6.78 -18.53
C VAL A 81 -11.64 -8.05 -17.69
N ARG A 82 -11.96 -9.16 -18.36
CA ARG A 82 -12.07 -10.50 -17.75
C ARG A 82 -10.80 -10.86 -16.99
N GLY A 83 -10.91 -11.04 -15.67
CA GLY A 83 -9.84 -11.57 -14.82
C GLY A 83 -9.10 -10.58 -13.92
N ILE A 84 -9.47 -9.29 -13.93
CA ILE A 84 -8.98 -8.32 -12.94
C ILE A 84 -9.97 -8.28 -11.77
N PRO A 85 -9.57 -8.61 -10.53
CA PRO A 85 -10.45 -8.45 -9.38
C PRO A 85 -10.61 -6.95 -9.10
N ASP A 86 -11.78 -6.41 -9.41
CA ASP A 86 -12.17 -5.07 -8.98
C ASP A 86 -12.29 -5.07 -7.44
N VAL A 87 -11.48 -4.25 -6.77
CA VAL A 87 -11.56 -4.09 -5.31
C VAL A 87 -12.78 -3.23 -4.99
N SER A 88 -13.91 -3.85 -4.66
CA SER A 88 -15.05 -3.16 -4.08
C SER A 88 -14.84 -2.99 -2.58
N ILE A 89 -14.75 -1.75 -2.11
CA ILE A 89 -14.84 -1.48 -0.67
C ILE A 89 -16.32 -1.51 -0.34
N ASN A 90 -16.82 -2.68 0.06
CA ASN A 90 -18.20 -2.82 0.49
C ASN A 90 -18.37 -1.98 1.78
N SER A 91 -19.13 -0.89 1.70
CA SER A 91 -19.45 -0.06 2.87
C SER A 91 -20.56 -0.68 3.73
N GLU A 92 -21.06 -1.85 3.35
CA GLU A 92 -22.01 -2.63 4.14
C GLU A 92 -21.26 -3.36 5.26
N LEU A 93 -20.99 -2.60 6.33
CA LEU A 93 -20.85 -3.17 7.66
C LEU A 93 -22.24 -3.57 8.13
N GLN A 94 -22.40 -4.86 8.41
CA GLN A 94 -23.51 -5.43 9.16
C GLN A 94 -23.47 -4.97 10.62
#